data_AF-A0A916JP33-F1
#
_entry.id   AF-A0A916JP33-F1
#
_cell.length_a   1.000
_cell.length_b   1.000
_cell.length_c   1.000
_cell.angle_alpha   90.00
_cell.angle_beta   90.00
_cell.angle_gamma   90.00
#
_symmetry.space_group_name_H-M   'P 1'
#
loop_
_entity.id
_entity.type
_entity.pdbx_description
1 polymer ?
#
loop_
_entity_poly.entity_id
_entity_poly.type
_entity_poly.pdbx_seq_one_letter_code
_entity_poly.pdbx_strand_id
1 'polypeptide(L)'
;MRDINYWINLKEFTPYELIVTSIGWLFWITLYILIIRSIRKDKYVEMPWVCALGNISWEFVWGFFFYETINLGEFFVWSYRAWFFLDIYILYGVFKYGSKQVDIPDIKKNFNWLVLVVIAGWVTLYSTFIYSGFDHKWGSQSAYISNVLISTLFITLFLRQWTFKKFSKIMAWCKCLGTLAYTIVYFNFDPPNLFVHVIGGVVFLLDITYLYLLYSRQGKEWKPVENVAIKA
;
A
#
# COMPACT_ATOMS: atom_id res chain seq x y z
N MET A 1 12.31 -34.67 -7.94
CA MET A 1 12.41 -33.20 -7.98
C MET A 1 11.02 -32.65 -8.23
N ARG A 2 10.60 -31.59 -7.54
CA ARG A 2 9.31 -30.93 -7.83
C ARG A 2 9.42 -30.19 -9.18
N ASP A 3 8.34 -30.24 -9.96
CA ASP A 3 8.22 -29.53 -11.25
C ASP A 3 8.44 -28.01 -11.04
N ILE A 4 9.00 -27.31 -12.02
CA ILE A 4 9.15 -25.85 -11.97
C ILE A 4 7.79 -25.15 -11.78
N ASN A 5 6.71 -25.75 -12.29
CA ASN A 5 5.33 -25.27 -12.12
C ASN A 5 4.83 -25.33 -10.68
N TYR A 6 5.44 -26.17 -9.82
CA TYR A 6 5.15 -26.15 -8.38
C TYR A 6 5.67 -24.86 -7.73
N TRP A 7 6.83 -24.38 -8.19
CA TRP A 7 7.48 -23.21 -7.63
C TRP A 7 6.91 -21.92 -8.20
N ILE A 8 6.78 -21.83 -9.52
CA ILE A 8 6.27 -20.68 -10.25
C ILE A 8 5.29 -21.22 -11.28
N ASN A 9 4.03 -20.78 -11.24
CA ASN A 9 3.02 -21.26 -12.18
C ASN A 9 3.27 -20.72 -13.60
N LEU A 10 4.11 -21.41 -14.39
CA LEU A 10 4.41 -21.05 -15.78
C LEU A 10 3.32 -21.48 -16.77
N LYS A 11 2.27 -22.18 -16.30
CA LYS A 11 1.13 -22.58 -17.15
C LYS A 11 0.15 -21.45 -17.34
N GLU A 12 -0.02 -20.62 -16.30
CA GLU A 12 -0.95 -19.49 -16.31
C GLU A 12 -0.26 -18.16 -16.59
N PHE A 13 1.04 -18.03 -16.30
CA PHE A 13 1.80 -16.79 -16.48
C PHE A 13 2.85 -16.89 -17.58
N THR A 14 2.82 -15.93 -18.49
CA THR A 14 3.83 -15.74 -19.53
C THR A 14 5.14 -15.18 -18.96
N PRO A 15 6.28 -15.42 -19.63
CA PRO A 15 7.55 -14.79 -19.24
C PRO A 15 7.49 -13.26 -19.19
N TYR A 16 6.70 -12.64 -20.08
CA TYR A 16 6.46 -11.19 -20.07
C TYR A 16 5.83 -10.73 -18.76
N GLU A 17 4.76 -11.38 -18.31
CA GLU A 17 4.05 -11.03 -17.07
C GLU A 17 4.95 -11.18 -15.85
N LEU A 18 5.78 -12.22 -15.81
CA LEU A 18 6.74 -12.43 -14.72
C LEU A 18 7.83 -11.36 -14.69
N ILE A 19 8.35 -10.95 -15.85
CA ILE A 19 9.35 -9.88 -15.94
C ILE A 19 8.75 -8.55 -15.48
N VAL A 20 7.57 -8.19 -15.96
CA VAL A 20 6.89 -6.94 -15.57
C VAL A 20 6.55 -6.93 -14.08
N THR A 21 6.05 -8.06 -13.56
CA THR A 21 5.79 -8.24 -12.11
C THR A 21 7.05 -8.07 -11.29
N SER A 22 8.17 -8.65 -11.73
CA SER A 22 9.48 -8.53 -11.06
C SER A 22 9.99 -7.09 -11.04
N ILE A 23 9.78 -6.33 -12.12
CA ILE A 23 10.09 -4.89 -12.16
C ILE A 23 9.22 -4.15 -11.13
N GLY A 24 7.92 -4.48 -11.06
CA GLY A 24 7.02 -3.98 -10.04
C GLY A 24 7.54 -4.23 -8.62
N TRP A 25 8.03 -5.44 -8.34
CA TRP A 25 8.66 -5.79 -7.07
C TRP A 25 9.86 -4.93 -6.72
N LEU A 26 10.74 -4.66 -7.67
CA LEU A 26 11.91 -3.83 -7.42
C LEU A 26 11.51 -2.42 -6.95
N PHE A 27 10.47 -1.85 -7.55
CA PHE A 27 9.95 -0.55 -7.13
C PHE A 27 9.34 -0.60 -5.72
N TRP A 28 8.54 -1.61 -5.40
CA TRP A 28 7.95 -1.78 -4.07
C TRP A 28 8.99 -2.08 -2.99
N ILE A 29 10.00 -2.91 -3.27
CA ILE A 29 11.11 -3.17 -2.36
C ILE A 29 11.86 -1.86 -2.07
N THR A 30 12.13 -1.07 -3.11
CA THR A 30 12.75 0.25 -2.96
C THR A 30 11.91 1.17 -2.09
N LEU A 31 10.58 1.20 -2.29
CA LEU A 31 9.65 1.94 -1.43
C LEU A 31 9.79 1.51 0.04
N TYR A 32 9.73 0.21 0.32
CA TYR A 32 9.83 -0.32 1.69
C TYR A 32 11.17 0.01 2.34
N ILE A 33 12.28 -0.09 1.60
CA ILE A 33 13.61 0.31 2.09
C ILE A 33 13.61 1.79 2.48
N LEU A 34 13.00 2.65 1.66
CA LEU A 34 12.91 4.08 1.95
C LEU A 34 12.02 4.38 3.17
N ILE A 35 10.89 3.67 3.33
CA ILE A 35 10.04 3.75 4.53
C ILE A 35 10.84 3.37 5.78
N ILE A 36 11.52 2.21 5.75
CA ILE A 36 12.36 1.72 6.85
C ILE A 36 13.47 2.74 7.18
N ARG A 37 14.11 3.30 6.15
CA ARG A 37 15.13 4.36 6.32
C ARG A 37 14.54 5.58 7.01
N SER A 38 13.35 6.02 6.61
CA SER A 38 12.65 7.16 7.22
C SER A 38 12.31 6.90 8.70
N ILE A 39 11.81 5.70 9.02
CA ILE A 39 11.54 5.28 10.41
C ILE A 39 12.83 5.34 11.25
N ARG A 40 13.96 4.87 10.69
CA ARG A 40 15.25 4.86 11.40
C ARG A 40 15.87 6.24 11.57
N LYS A 41 15.90 7.04 10.49
CA LYS A 41 16.61 8.32 10.41
C LYS A 41 15.75 9.48 10.92
N ASP A 42 14.55 9.63 10.36
CA ASP A 42 13.66 10.77 10.60
C ASP A 42 12.65 10.50 11.72
N LYS A 43 12.60 9.28 12.26
CA LYS A 43 11.68 8.85 13.33
C LYS A 43 10.22 9.15 12.96
N TYR A 44 9.90 8.94 11.69
CA TYR A 44 8.60 9.19 11.11
C TYR A 44 8.29 8.05 10.14
N VAL A 45 7.03 7.62 10.10
CA VAL A 45 6.57 6.61 9.16
C VAL A 45 6.07 7.35 7.91
N GLU A 46 6.82 7.33 6.81
CA GLU A 46 6.41 7.94 5.52
C GLU A 46 5.37 7.08 4.76
N MET A 47 4.38 6.58 5.50
CA MET A 47 3.23 5.83 5.01
C MET A 47 2.07 6.10 5.98
N PRO A 48 0.84 6.38 5.50
CA PRO A 48 -0.30 6.56 6.40
C PRO A 48 -0.46 5.34 7.31
N TRP A 49 -0.56 5.58 8.63
CA TRP A 49 -0.51 4.50 9.61
C TRP A 49 -1.60 3.46 9.39
N VAL A 50 -2.83 3.86 9.06
CA VAL A 50 -3.96 2.95 8.77
C VAL A 50 -3.63 2.00 7.61
N CYS A 51 -2.91 2.49 6.60
CA CYS A 51 -2.50 1.70 5.44
C CYS A 51 -1.46 0.66 5.80
N ALA A 52 -0.48 1.01 6.65
CA ALA A 52 0.50 0.05 7.12
C ALA A 52 -0.16 -1.10 7.91
N LEU A 53 -1.23 -0.79 8.66
CA LEU A 53 -2.03 -1.82 9.35
C LEU A 53 -2.83 -2.69 8.39
N GLY A 54 -3.34 -2.10 7.29
CA GLY A 54 -3.97 -2.85 6.21
C GLY A 54 -3.00 -3.83 5.54
N ASN A 55 -1.82 -3.35 5.12
CA ASN A 55 -0.79 -4.17 4.49
C ASN A 55 -0.40 -5.39 5.33
N ILE A 56 0.01 -5.17 6.59
CA ILE A 56 0.41 -6.30 7.45
C ILE A 56 -0.73 -7.30 7.65
N SER A 57 -1.97 -6.81 7.76
CA SER A 57 -3.14 -7.67 7.93
C SER A 57 -3.44 -8.46 6.66
N TRP A 58 -3.26 -7.85 5.50
CA TRP A 58 -3.45 -8.48 4.19
C TRP A 58 -2.41 -9.59 3.97
N GLU A 59 -1.14 -9.29 4.20
CA GLU A 59 -0.03 -10.26 4.10
C GLU A 59 -0.16 -11.40 5.12
N PHE A 60 -0.69 -11.10 6.31
CA PHE A 60 -0.98 -12.12 7.33
C PHE A 60 -2.08 -13.08 6.88
N VAL A 61 -3.20 -12.54 6.41
CA VAL A 61 -4.37 -13.33 6.01
C VAL A 61 -4.03 -14.19 4.78
N TRP A 62 -3.43 -13.61 3.74
CA TRP A 62 -3.05 -14.33 2.52
C TRP A 62 -1.86 -15.27 2.72
N GLY A 63 -0.84 -14.86 3.47
CA GLY A 63 0.38 -15.65 3.66
C GLY A 63 0.24 -16.85 4.60
N PHE A 64 -0.73 -16.83 5.53
CA PHE A 64 -0.85 -17.84 6.60
C PHE A 64 -2.21 -18.55 6.69
N PHE A 65 -3.33 -17.90 6.34
CA PHE A 65 -4.66 -18.53 6.47
C PHE A 65 -5.23 -18.99 5.14
N PHE A 66 -5.08 -18.19 4.09
CA PHE A 66 -5.64 -18.47 2.77
C PHE A 66 -4.56 -18.85 1.74
N TYR A 67 -3.36 -19.22 2.18
CA TYR A 67 -2.23 -19.50 1.29
C TYR A 67 -2.51 -20.64 0.30
N GLU A 68 -3.35 -21.61 0.66
CA GLU A 68 -3.72 -22.74 -0.20
C GLU A 68 -4.60 -22.32 -1.37
N THR A 69 -5.27 -21.17 -1.26
CA THR A 69 -6.08 -20.61 -2.35
C THR A 69 -5.22 -19.92 -3.40
N ILE A 70 -3.94 -19.66 -3.10
CA ILE A 70 -3.00 -18.96 -3.97
C ILE A 70 -2.54 -19.86 -5.12
N ASN A 71 -2.98 -19.55 -6.35
CA ASN A 71 -2.64 -20.33 -7.54
C ASN A 71 -1.41 -19.80 -8.31
N LEU A 72 -0.43 -19.24 -7.61
CA LEU A 72 0.77 -18.62 -8.20
C LEU A 72 2.03 -19.50 -8.10
N GLY A 73 1.97 -20.54 -7.25
CA GLY A 73 3.11 -21.40 -6.91
C GLY A 73 3.70 -21.09 -5.55
N GLU A 74 4.46 -22.04 -5.01
CA GLU A 74 5.00 -22.00 -3.65
C GLU A 74 5.91 -20.78 -3.42
N PHE A 75 6.65 -20.34 -4.45
CA PHE A 75 7.53 -19.18 -4.36
C PHE A 75 6.76 -17.89 -4.01
N PHE A 76 5.58 -17.70 -4.58
CA PHE A 76 4.74 -16.55 -4.27
C PHE A 76 4.15 -16.62 -2.86
N VAL A 77 3.77 -17.81 -2.39
CA VAL A 77 3.34 -17.99 -0.99
C VAL A 77 4.44 -17.54 -0.01
N TRP A 78 5.69 -17.93 -0.27
CA TRP A 78 6.83 -17.48 0.53
C TRP A 78 7.12 -15.99 0.39
N SER A 79 6.83 -15.38 -0.77
CA SER A 79 7.01 -13.94 -0.94
C SER A 79 6.02 -13.16 -0.07
N TYR A 80 4.73 -13.53 -0.01
CA TYR A 80 3.76 -12.92 0.92
C TYR A 80 4.24 -12.99 2.37
N ARG A 81 4.74 -14.15 2.80
CA ARG A 81 5.31 -14.31 4.14
C ARG A 81 6.53 -13.40 4.36
N ALA A 82 7.39 -13.24 3.36
CA ALA A 82 8.53 -12.33 3.43
C ALA A 82 8.10 -10.86 3.57
N TRP A 83 7.06 -10.44 2.82
CA TRP A 83 6.46 -9.10 2.94
C TRP A 83 5.87 -8.87 4.33
N PHE A 84 5.16 -9.86 4.89
CA PHE A 84 4.68 -9.81 6.27
C PHE A 84 5.81 -9.52 7.29
N PHE A 85 6.98 -10.15 7.16
CA PHE A 85 8.11 -9.88 8.06
C PHE A 85 8.69 -8.46 7.89
N LEU A 86 8.68 -7.91 6.68
CA LEU A 86 9.05 -6.50 6.47
C LEU A 86 8.04 -5.56 7.13
N ASP A 87 6.76 -5.89 7.03
CA ASP A 87 5.67 -5.14 7.63
C ASP A 87 5.71 -5.15 9.16
N ILE A 88 6.20 -6.21 9.81
CA ILE A 88 6.43 -6.20 11.26
C ILE A 88 7.33 -5.03 11.68
N TYR A 89 8.37 -4.72 10.89
CA TYR A 89 9.25 -3.59 11.19
C TYR A 89 8.53 -2.25 11.01
N ILE A 90 7.70 -2.12 9.96
CA ILE A 90 6.89 -0.92 9.72
C ILE A 90 5.87 -0.76 10.85
N LEU A 91 5.22 -1.84 11.29
CA LEU A 91 4.28 -1.87 12.41
C LEU A 91 4.95 -1.41 13.71
N TYR A 92 6.17 -1.86 13.99
CA TYR A 92 6.97 -1.32 15.10
C TYR A 92 7.16 0.21 14.97
N GLY A 93 7.45 0.69 13.75
CA GLY A 93 7.50 2.11 13.44
C GLY A 93 6.18 2.83 13.69
N VAL A 94 5.04 2.21 13.36
CA VAL A 94 3.69 2.75 13.60
C VAL A 94 3.41 2.87 15.09
N PHE A 95 3.64 1.81 15.88
CA PHE A 95 3.46 1.90 17.35
C PHE A 95 4.32 2.99 17.98
N LYS A 96 5.54 3.19 17.47
CA LYS A 96 6.48 4.15 18.07
C LYS A 96 6.31 5.59 17.58
N TYR A 97 5.95 5.79 16.32
CA TYR A 97 5.97 7.09 15.65
C TYR A 97 4.68 7.44 14.89
N GLY A 98 3.74 6.51 14.75
CA GLY A 98 2.50 6.70 13.98
C GLY A 98 1.59 7.77 14.58
N SER A 99 1.60 7.97 15.90
CA SER A 99 0.81 9.02 16.57
C SER A 99 1.20 10.44 16.13
N LYS A 100 2.40 10.63 15.55
CA LYS A 100 2.82 11.89 14.93
C LYS A 100 2.00 12.26 13.69
N GLN A 101 1.32 11.29 13.07
CA GLN A 101 0.43 11.51 11.95
C GLN A 101 -1.00 11.84 12.36
N VAL A 102 -1.30 11.97 13.66
CA VAL A 102 -2.63 12.33 14.16
C VAL A 102 -2.51 13.69 14.83
N ASP A 103 -3.55 14.54 14.78
CA ASP A 103 -3.55 15.84 15.48
C ASP A 103 -4.52 15.88 16.66
N ILE A 104 -5.50 14.98 16.67
CA ILE A 104 -6.55 14.88 17.69
C ILE A 104 -5.96 14.30 18.99
N PRO A 105 -5.98 15.03 20.12
CA PRO A 105 -5.37 14.60 21.38
C PRO A 105 -5.90 13.28 21.93
N ASP A 106 -7.22 13.07 21.88
CA ASP A 106 -7.86 11.85 22.40
C ASP A 106 -7.44 10.60 21.63
N ILE A 107 -7.23 10.73 20.31
CA ILE A 107 -6.73 9.65 19.47
C ILE A 107 -5.25 9.38 19.77
N LYS A 108 -4.44 10.43 19.97
CA LYS A 108 -3.01 10.26 20.33
C LYS A 108 -2.84 9.49 21.64
N LYS A 109 -3.65 9.82 22.66
CA LYS A 109 -3.61 9.18 23.97
C LYS A 109 -3.88 7.67 23.87
N ASN A 110 -4.83 7.28 23.03
CA ASN A 110 -5.25 5.90 22.85
C ASN A 110 -4.69 5.26 21.57
N PHE A 111 -3.62 5.82 20.98
CA PHE A 111 -3.19 5.46 19.63
C PHE A 111 -2.83 3.99 19.50
N ASN A 112 -2.08 3.42 20.45
CA ASN A 112 -1.67 2.02 20.39
C ASN A 112 -2.86 1.06 20.52
N TRP A 113 -3.86 1.42 21.32
CA TRP A 113 -5.11 0.67 21.40
C TRP A 113 -5.85 0.73 20.06
N LEU A 114 -5.97 1.92 19.47
CA LEU A 114 -6.60 2.10 18.16
C LEU A 114 -5.89 1.29 17.07
N VAL A 115 -4.55 1.22 17.09
CA VAL A 115 -3.77 0.38 16.17
C VAL A 115 -4.23 -1.09 16.25
N LEU A 116 -4.37 -1.65 17.45
CA LEU A 116 -4.81 -3.03 17.62
C LEU A 116 -6.25 -3.24 17.12
N VAL A 117 -7.15 -2.32 17.42
CA VAL A 117 -8.54 -2.36 16.94
C VAL A 117 -8.60 -2.32 15.41
N VAL A 118 -7.79 -1.46 14.79
CA VAL A 118 -7.73 -1.34 13.32
C VAL A 118 -7.13 -2.57 12.66
N ILE A 119 -6.09 -3.20 13.24
CA ILE A 119 -5.56 -4.49 12.76
C ILE A 119 -6.65 -5.57 12.83
N ALA A 120 -7.33 -5.70 13.98
CA ALA A 120 -8.40 -6.69 14.14
C ALA A 120 -9.53 -6.46 13.13
N GLY A 121 -9.89 -5.20 12.88
CA GLY A 121 -10.83 -4.80 11.84
C GLY A 121 -10.39 -5.23 10.44
N TRP A 122 -9.15 -4.91 10.04
CA TRP A 122 -8.60 -5.30 8.75
C TRP A 122 -8.54 -6.81 8.55
N VAL A 123 -8.03 -7.56 9.53
CA VAL A 123 -7.96 -9.03 9.47
C VAL A 123 -9.37 -9.61 9.28
N THR A 124 -10.36 -9.10 10.03
CA THR A 124 -11.76 -9.55 9.92
C THR A 124 -12.34 -9.23 8.55
N LEU A 125 -12.13 -8.00 8.05
CA LEU A 125 -12.63 -7.57 6.75
C LEU A 125 -12.02 -8.39 5.61
N TYR A 126 -10.70 -8.59 5.58
CA TYR A 126 -10.07 -9.43 4.55
C TYR A 126 -10.54 -10.88 4.64
N SER A 127 -10.57 -11.46 5.84
CA SER A 127 -10.98 -12.87 6.01
C SER A 127 -12.42 -13.10 5.55
N THR A 128 -13.35 -12.21 5.92
CA THR A 128 -14.76 -12.31 5.50
C THR A 128 -14.96 -12.02 4.02
N PHE A 129 -14.18 -11.09 3.45
CA PHE A 129 -14.20 -10.78 2.01
C PHE A 129 -13.74 -11.98 1.16
N ILE A 130 -12.66 -12.63 1.57
CA ILE A 130 -12.15 -13.85 0.91
C ILE A 130 -13.13 -15.01 1.09
N TYR A 131 -13.60 -15.25 2.32
CA TYR A 131 -14.54 -16.34 2.62
C TYR A 131 -15.87 -16.21 1.84
N SER A 132 -16.33 -14.99 1.61
CA SER A 132 -17.54 -14.72 0.81
C SER A 132 -17.33 -14.91 -0.69
N GLY A 133 -16.11 -15.22 -1.14
CA GLY A 133 -15.78 -15.43 -2.54
C GLY A 133 -15.65 -14.14 -3.36
N PHE A 134 -15.51 -12.98 -2.72
CA PHE A 134 -15.34 -11.70 -3.42
C PHE A 134 -13.90 -11.47 -3.92
N ASP A 135 -12.93 -12.16 -3.32
CA ASP A 135 -11.53 -12.12 -3.73
C ASP A 135 -11.18 -13.36 -4.54
N HIS A 136 -10.47 -13.17 -5.64
CA HIS A 136 -9.99 -14.25 -6.48
C HIS A 136 -8.72 -14.86 -5.89
N LYS A 137 -8.28 -15.99 -6.45
CA LYS A 137 -7.17 -16.86 -6.00
C LYS A 137 -5.78 -16.21 -5.92
N TRP A 138 -5.67 -14.90 -6.05
CA TRP A 138 -4.41 -14.14 -6.03
C TRP A 138 -4.50 -12.86 -5.18
N GLY A 139 -5.64 -12.64 -4.49
CA GLY A 139 -5.84 -11.53 -3.57
C GLY A 139 -5.90 -10.15 -4.21
N SER A 140 -6.05 -10.09 -5.53
CA SER A 140 -5.93 -8.85 -6.28
C SER A 140 -7.04 -7.85 -5.93
N GLN A 141 -8.28 -8.29 -5.70
CA GLN A 141 -9.38 -7.37 -5.44
C GLN A 141 -9.18 -6.65 -4.10
N SER A 142 -8.89 -7.39 -3.03
CA SER A 142 -8.65 -6.76 -1.73
C SER A 142 -7.36 -5.94 -1.70
N ALA A 143 -6.31 -6.35 -2.41
CA ALA A 143 -5.09 -5.56 -2.55
C ALA A 143 -5.35 -4.21 -3.23
N TYR A 144 -6.11 -4.20 -4.33
CA TYR A 144 -6.41 -2.96 -5.06
C TYR A 144 -7.37 -2.04 -4.31
N ILE A 145 -8.39 -2.58 -3.62
CA ILE A 145 -9.24 -1.79 -2.71
C ILE A 145 -8.39 -1.11 -1.65
N SER A 146 -7.46 -1.85 -1.05
CA SER A 146 -6.54 -1.31 -0.06
C SER A 146 -5.67 -0.22 -0.68
N ASN A 147 -5.13 -0.45 -1.88
CA ASN A 147 -4.25 0.50 -2.56
C ASN A 147 -4.93 1.84 -2.91
N VAL A 148 -6.24 1.86 -3.17
CA VAL A 148 -7.01 3.12 -3.30
C VAL A 148 -6.94 3.94 -2.02
N LEU A 149 -7.13 3.29 -0.87
CA LEU A 149 -7.00 3.94 0.43
C LEU A 149 -5.58 4.43 0.65
N ILE A 150 -4.57 3.64 0.25
CA ILE A 150 -3.16 4.07 0.29
C ILE A 150 -2.97 5.35 -0.52
N SER A 151 -3.29 5.36 -1.82
CA SER A 151 -3.12 6.52 -2.68
C SER A 151 -3.85 7.76 -2.16
N THR A 152 -5.10 7.60 -1.73
CA THR A 152 -5.90 8.70 -1.19
C THR A 152 -5.28 9.26 0.09
N LEU A 153 -4.89 8.39 1.03
CA LEU A 153 -4.36 8.81 2.31
C LEU A 153 -2.96 9.43 2.18
N PHE A 154 -2.15 9.02 1.21
CA PHE A 154 -0.88 9.69 0.91
C PHE A 154 -1.08 11.18 0.53
N ILE A 155 -2.10 11.48 -0.28
CA ILE A 155 -2.46 12.87 -0.63
C ILE A 155 -2.85 13.64 0.64
N THR A 156 -3.74 13.08 1.46
CA THR A 156 -4.19 13.77 2.69
C THR A 156 -3.06 13.99 3.69
N LEU A 157 -2.19 12.99 3.87
CA LEU A 157 -1.06 13.06 4.79
C LEU A 157 -0.05 14.12 4.34
N PHE A 158 0.15 14.28 3.03
CA PHE A 158 0.99 15.34 2.48
C PHE A 158 0.37 16.73 2.66
N LEU A 159 -0.91 16.89 2.32
CA LEU A 159 -1.59 18.19 2.37
C LEU A 159 -1.80 18.71 3.80
N ARG A 160 -1.82 17.82 4.80
CA ARG A 160 -1.98 18.21 6.21
C ARG A 160 -0.71 18.79 6.84
N GLN A 161 0.45 18.72 6.18
CA GLN A 161 1.68 19.28 6.72
C GLN A 161 1.79 20.79 6.47
N TRP A 162 1.90 21.57 7.55
CA TRP A 162 2.10 23.03 7.51
C TRP A 162 3.44 23.44 6.88
N THR A 163 4.47 22.61 7.04
CA THR A 163 5.74 22.73 6.31
C THR A 163 5.93 21.47 5.48
N PHE A 164 5.94 21.59 4.15
CA PHE A 164 6.03 20.47 3.20
C PHE A 164 7.44 19.85 3.14
N LYS A 165 8.06 19.60 4.29
CA LYS A 165 9.52 19.55 4.36
C LYS A 165 10.16 18.19 4.16
N LYS A 166 9.46 17.05 4.16
CA LYS A 166 10.15 15.74 4.08
C LYS A 166 9.36 14.56 3.50
N PHE A 167 8.68 14.72 2.35
CA PHE A 167 8.20 13.54 1.61
C PHE A 167 9.12 13.21 0.43
N SER A 168 9.51 11.94 0.34
CA SER A 168 10.39 11.46 -0.74
C SER A 168 9.66 11.38 -2.08
N LYS A 169 10.12 12.15 -3.08
CA LYS A 169 9.67 12.02 -4.48
C LYS A 169 9.95 10.64 -5.06
N ILE A 170 11.07 10.04 -4.65
CA ILE A 170 11.45 8.69 -5.08
C ILE A 170 10.42 7.68 -4.58
N MET A 171 9.93 7.81 -3.35
CA MET A 171 8.88 6.93 -2.83
C MET A 171 7.59 7.05 -3.63
N ALA A 172 7.18 8.27 -3.97
CA ALA A 172 5.99 8.50 -4.80
C ALA A 172 6.11 7.83 -6.19
N TRP A 173 7.26 7.97 -6.85
CA TRP A 173 7.54 7.29 -8.12
C TRP A 173 7.57 5.78 -8.00
N CYS A 174 8.26 5.24 -6.99
CA CYS A 174 8.30 3.80 -6.72
C CYS A 174 6.90 3.22 -6.54
N LYS A 175 6.04 3.87 -5.74
CA LYS A 175 4.65 3.43 -5.55
C LYS A 175 3.87 3.45 -6.87
N CYS A 176 3.95 4.55 -7.61
CA CYS A 176 3.22 4.73 -8.87
C CYS A 176 3.64 3.69 -9.92
N LEU A 177 4.95 3.55 -10.16
CA LEU A 177 5.48 2.62 -11.15
C LEU A 177 5.32 1.16 -10.74
N GLY A 178 5.47 0.87 -9.44
CA GLY A 178 5.22 -0.46 -8.89
C GLY A 178 3.78 -0.90 -9.10
N THR A 179 2.81 -0.04 -8.80
CA THR A 179 1.38 -0.35 -9.02
C THR A 179 1.03 -0.41 -10.50
N LEU A 180 1.60 0.48 -11.33
CA LEU A 180 1.37 0.48 -12.77
C LEU A 180 1.81 -0.85 -13.40
N ALA A 181 2.98 -1.37 -13.01
CA ALA A 181 3.48 -2.65 -13.50
C ALA A 181 2.51 -3.80 -13.22
N TYR A 182 2.01 -3.93 -11.99
CA TYR A 182 1.00 -4.93 -11.67
C TYR A 182 -0.31 -4.73 -12.44
N THR A 183 -0.72 -3.48 -12.59
CA THR A 183 -1.97 -3.16 -13.30
C THR A 183 -1.89 -3.62 -14.76
N ILE A 184 -0.77 -3.36 -15.44
CA ILE A 184 -0.51 -3.84 -16.80
C ILE A 184 -0.59 -5.37 -16.87
N VAL A 185 -0.02 -6.07 -15.89
CA VAL A 185 -0.10 -7.55 -15.82
C VAL A 185 -1.54 -8.01 -15.65
N TYR A 186 -2.33 -7.41 -14.75
CA TYR A 186 -3.75 -7.77 -14.56
C TYR A 186 -4.62 -7.49 -15.77
N PHE A 187 -4.30 -6.48 -16.59
CA PHE A 187 -4.99 -6.25 -17.86
C PHE A 187 -4.81 -7.40 -18.86
N ASN A 188 -3.66 -8.08 -18.85
CA ASN A 188 -3.38 -9.20 -19.74
C ASN A 188 -3.84 -10.54 -19.15
N PHE A 189 -3.58 -10.72 -17.85
CA PHE A 189 -3.79 -11.98 -17.16
C PHE A 189 -5.26 -12.26 -16.82
N ASP A 190 -6.02 -11.24 -16.44
CA ASP A 190 -7.44 -11.37 -16.08
C ASP A 190 -8.30 -10.32 -16.82
N PRO A 191 -8.40 -10.38 -18.17
CA PRO A 191 -9.12 -9.38 -18.97
C PRO A 191 -10.59 -9.16 -18.59
N PRO A 192 -11.38 -10.19 -18.18
CA PRO A 192 -12.77 -10.00 -17.78
C PRO A 192 -12.94 -9.19 -16.49
N ASN A 193 -11.90 -9.01 -15.69
CA ASN A 193 -11.97 -8.40 -14.37
C ASN A 193 -11.96 -6.87 -14.42
N LEU A 194 -13.04 -6.30 -14.93
CA LEU A 194 -13.22 -4.85 -15.07
C LEU A 194 -13.04 -4.10 -13.75
N PHE A 195 -13.34 -4.73 -12.62
CA PHE A 195 -13.20 -4.12 -11.30
C PHE A 195 -11.74 -3.75 -10.99
N VAL A 196 -10.82 -4.72 -11.11
CA VAL A 196 -9.39 -4.49 -10.85
C VAL A 196 -8.81 -3.48 -11.84
N HIS A 197 -9.26 -3.51 -13.09
CA HIS A 197 -8.81 -2.58 -14.14
C HIS A 197 -9.22 -1.14 -13.84
N VAL A 198 -10.50 -0.91 -13.50
CA VAL A 198 -11.02 0.40 -13.16
C VAL A 198 -10.33 0.93 -11.90
N ILE A 199 -10.22 0.09 -10.86
CA ILE A 199 -9.54 0.50 -9.63
C ILE A 199 -8.07 0.79 -9.88
N GLY A 200 -7.37 -0.01 -10.69
CA GLY A 200 -5.99 0.26 -11.08
C GLY A 200 -5.84 1.61 -11.79
N GLY A 201 -6.78 1.95 -12.68
CA GLY A 201 -6.87 3.28 -13.29
C GLY A 201 -7.09 4.40 -12.26
N VAL A 202 -8.00 4.22 -11.31
CA VAL A 202 -8.25 5.19 -10.23
C VAL A 202 -7.00 5.38 -9.37
N VAL A 203 -6.33 4.29 -8.96
CA VAL A 203 -5.08 4.33 -8.19
C VAL A 203 -4.00 5.09 -8.96
N PHE A 204 -3.86 4.84 -10.27
CA PHE A 204 -2.93 5.56 -11.11
C PHE A 204 -3.21 7.06 -11.14
N LEU A 205 -4.47 7.47 -11.32
CA LEU A 205 -4.85 8.89 -11.29
C LEU A 205 -4.54 9.54 -9.94
N LEU A 206 -4.82 8.85 -8.83
CA LEU A 206 -4.48 9.34 -7.49
C LEU A 206 -2.97 9.45 -7.28
N ASP A 207 -2.18 8.50 -7.78
CA ASP A 207 -0.71 8.54 -7.67
C ASP A 207 -0.10 9.66 -8.51
N ILE A 208 -0.62 9.90 -9.72
CA ILE A 208 -0.24 11.05 -10.55
C ILE A 208 -0.64 12.37 -9.86
N THR A 209 -1.83 12.43 -9.26
CA THR A 209 -2.27 13.59 -8.48
C THR A 209 -1.33 13.85 -7.31
N TYR A 210 -0.94 12.80 -6.57
CA TYR A 210 0.01 12.90 -5.47
C TYR A 210 1.39 13.39 -5.95
N LEU A 211 1.91 12.84 -7.04
CA LEU A 211 3.15 13.29 -7.67
C LEU A 211 3.07 14.76 -8.07
N TYR A 212 1.99 15.18 -8.75
CA TYR A 212 1.77 16.57 -9.13
C TYR A 212 1.78 17.50 -7.92
N LEU A 213 1.06 17.14 -6.84
CA LEU A 213 1.03 17.92 -5.60
C LEU A 213 2.42 18.01 -4.96
N LEU A 214 3.16 16.91 -4.94
CA LEU A 214 4.50 16.86 -4.41
C LEU A 214 5.46 17.77 -5.19
N TYR A 215 5.45 17.73 -6.52
CA TYR A 215 6.30 18.61 -7.33
C TYR A 215 5.87 20.08 -7.30
N SER A 216 4.57 20.36 -7.22
CA SER A 216 4.04 21.73 -7.27
C SER A 216 4.13 22.47 -5.93
N ARG A 217 4.03 21.76 -4.80
CA ARG A 217 3.93 22.36 -3.46
C ARG A 217 5.13 22.09 -2.55
N GLN A 218 5.96 21.08 -2.81
CA GLN A 218 7.11 20.81 -1.95
C GLN A 218 8.10 21.98 -1.93
N GLY A 219 8.46 22.43 -0.72
CA GLY A 219 9.35 23.57 -0.50
C GLY A 219 8.67 24.95 -0.51
N LYS A 220 7.37 25.03 -0.84
CA LYS A 220 6.58 26.26 -0.70
C LYS A 220 5.93 26.29 0.69
N GLU A 221 5.68 27.44 1.28
CA GLU A 221 4.88 27.53 2.52
C GLU A 221 3.39 27.56 2.18
N TRP A 222 2.57 26.98 3.06
CA TRP A 222 1.12 27.12 2.93
C TRP A 222 0.75 28.58 3.16
N LYS A 223 0.31 29.27 2.10
CA LYS A 223 -0.30 30.59 2.24
C LYS A 223 -1.77 30.36 2.57
N PRO A 224 -2.27 30.77 3.75
CA PRO A 224 -3.70 30.84 3.97
C PRO A 224 -4.29 31.67 2.83
N VAL A 225 -5.43 31.23 2.30
CA VAL A 225 -6.27 32.14 1.51
C VAL A 225 -6.58 33.29 2.46
N GLU A 226 -6.04 34.48 2.21
CA GLU A 226 -6.38 35.67 2.98
C GLU A 226 -7.90 35.73 3.04
N ASN A 227 -8.43 35.78 4.27
CA ASN A 227 -9.85 35.87 4.52
C ASN A 227 -10.45 36.85 3.52
N VAL A 228 -11.25 36.34 2.58
CA VAL A 228 -12.20 37.19 1.87
C VAL A 228 -13.04 37.74 2.99
N ALA A 229 -12.74 38.98 3.38
CA ALA A 229 -13.44 39.67 4.43
C ALA A 229 -14.93 39.51 4.10
N ILE A 230 -15.64 38.77 4.96
CA ILE A 230 -17.09 38.79 4.99
C ILE A 230 -17.38 40.23 5.35
N LYS A 231 -17.62 41.07 4.32
CA LYS A 231 -18.16 42.40 4.51
C LYS A 231 -19.53 42.16 5.14
N ALA A 232 -19.61 42.47 6.43
CA ALA A 232 -20.85 42.60 7.17
C ALA A 232 -21.78 43.61 6.49
#